data_AF-A0A0F9DGN2-F1
#
_entry.id   AF-A0A0F9DGN2-F1
#
_cell.length_a   1.000
_cell.length_b   1.000
_cell.length_c   1.000
_cell.angle_alpha   90.00
_cell.angle_beta   90.00
_cell.angle_gamma   90.00
#
_symmetry.space_group_name_H-M   'P 1'
#
loop_
_entity.id
_entity.type
_entity.pdbx_description
1 polymer ?
#
loop_
_entity_poly.entity_id
_entity_poly.type
_entity_poly.pdbx_seq_one_letter_code
_entity_poly.pdbx_strand_id
1 'polypeptide(L)'
;MANPLVVNINTEWVFQKVATSVKTGVIHRLSTDVYYYQTFRLTGQAAPTAPTLGTIPAEAVRMFDKSSQAEISSVADIDVYIMVQYDDTLALRNGKVRVDV
;
A
#
# COMPACT_ATOMS: atom_id res chain seq x y z
N MET A 1 -5.15 -21.38 -2.54
CA MET A 1 -4.85 -20.11 -1.88
C MET A 1 -3.40 -19.81 -2.13
N ALA A 2 -3.08 -18.64 -2.71
CA ALA A 2 -1.69 -18.26 -2.94
C ALA A 2 -0.99 -18.07 -1.57
N ASN A 3 0.33 -18.24 -1.54
CA ASN A 3 1.08 -17.98 -0.32
C ASN A 3 1.04 -16.48 -0.02
N PRO A 4 0.81 -16.10 1.26
CA PRO A 4 0.80 -14.70 1.64
C PRO A 4 2.14 -14.04 1.37
N LEU A 5 2.13 -12.88 0.73
CA LEU A 5 3.34 -12.13 0.38
C LEU A 5 3.63 -11.07 1.45
N VAL A 6 4.84 -11.07 2.01
CA VAL A 6 5.30 -10.01 2.90
C VAL A 6 6.07 -8.97 2.09
N VAL A 7 5.63 -7.72 2.16
CA VAL A 7 6.24 -6.60 1.43
C VAL A 7 6.79 -5.59 2.43
N ASN A 8 8.08 -5.27 2.28
CA ASN A 8 8.74 -4.17 2.98
C ASN A 8 8.67 -2.92 2.09
N ILE A 9 8.25 -1.80 2.67
CA ILE A 9 8.15 -0.49 2.00
C ILE A 9 9.19 0.41 2.64
N ASN A 10 10.34 0.50 1.99
CA ASN A 10 11.54 1.11 2.57
C ASN A 10 11.72 2.59 2.22
N THR A 11 10.90 3.10 1.31
CA THR A 11 11.02 4.47 0.81
C THR A 11 9.70 5.19 1.05
N GLU A 12 9.77 6.25 1.85
CA GLU A 12 8.64 7.17 2.05
C GLU A 12 8.28 7.86 0.72
N TRP A 13 7.01 8.25 0.56
CA TRP A 13 6.56 9.01 -0.62
C TRP A 13 6.76 8.32 -1.98
N VAL A 14 6.96 7.00 -1.99
CA VAL A 14 7.04 6.20 -3.21
C VAL A 14 5.97 5.11 -3.18
N PHE A 15 5.19 5.04 -4.26
CA PHE A 15 4.24 3.95 -4.46
C PHE A 15 4.97 2.66 -4.83
N GLN A 16 4.87 1.67 -3.96
CA GLN A 16 5.39 0.34 -4.20
C GLN A 16 4.24 -0.61 -4.55
N LYS A 17 4.38 -1.35 -5.65
CA LYS A 17 3.42 -2.39 -6.02
C LYS A 17 3.48 -3.52 -5.00
N VAL A 18 2.34 -3.89 -4.41
CA VAL A 18 2.24 -4.94 -3.38
C VAL A 18 1.40 -6.14 -3.82
N ALA A 19 0.55 -5.97 -4.84
CA ALA A 19 -0.24 -7.02 -5.46
C ALA A 19 -0.38 -6.74 -6.96
N THR A 20 -0.54 -7.78 -7.77
CA THR A 20 -0.73 -7.65 -9.22
C THR A 20 -1.78 -8.60 -9.74
N SER A 21 -2.60 -8.12 -10.67
CA SER A 21 -3.70 -8.90 -11.28
C SER A 21 -4.62 -9.56 -10.25
N VAL A 22 -5.04 -8.78 -9.24
CA VAL A 22 -5.92 -9.26 -8.17
C VAL A 22 -7.31 -8.63 -8.26
N LYS A 23 -8.33 -9.36 -7.84
CA LYS A 23 -9.71 -8.85 -7.68
C LYS A 23 -10.13 -8.75 -6.23
N THR A 24 -9.64 -9.66 -5.40
CA THR A 24 -9.95 -9.76 -3.98
C THR A 24 -8.68 -10.03 -3.19
N GLY A 25 -8.70 -9.70 -1.90
CA GLY A 25 -7.61 -10.00 -1.00
C GLY A 25 -7.71 -9.20 0.29
N VAL A 26 -6.77 -9.43 1.21
CA VAL A 26 -6.66 -8.68 2.46
C VAL A 26 -5.21 -8.25 2.66
N ILE A 27 -5.03 -6.99 3.02
CA ILE A 27 -3.73 -6.44 3.38
C ILE A 27 -3.71 -6.28 4.89
N HIS A 28 -2.69 -6.82 5.54
CA HIS A 28 -2.46 -6.75 6.97
C HIS A 28 -1.29 -5.83 7.26
N ARG A 29 -1.50 -4.85 8.14
CA ARG A 29 -0.44 -4.00 8.67
C ARG A 29 0.46 -4.80 9.62
N LEU A 30 1.77 -4.79 9.38
CA LEU A 30 2.78 -5.44 10.23
C LEU A 30 3.69 -4.44 10.95
N SER A 31 3.62 -3.15 10.62
CA SER A 31 4.35 -2.07 11.29
C SER A 31 3.38 -0.90 11.55
N THR A 32 3.35 -0.38 12.78
CA THR A 32 2.46 0.70 13.21
C THR A 32 3.12 2.08 13.22
N ASP A 33 4.42 2.13 12.95
CA ASP A 33 5.26 3.34 13.09
C ASP A 33 5.13 4.30 11.88
N VAL A 34 4.29 3.96 10.91
CA VAL A 34 4.08 4.73 9.68
C VAL A 34 2.61 4.74 9.30
N TYR A 35 2.19 5.79 8.60
CA TYR A 35 0.90 5.84 7.92
C TYR A 35 1.02 5.17 6.56
N TYR A 36 -0.03 4.45 6.16
CA TYR A 36 -0.09 3.74 4.89
C TYR A 36 -1.16 4.37 4.03
N TYR A 37 -0.87 4.51 2.75
CA TYR A 37 -1.80 5.02 1.75
C TYR A 37 -1.84 4.06 0.57
N GLN A 38 -3.04 3.62 0.19
CA GLN A 38 -3.26 2.73 -0.93
C GLN A 38 -3.75 3.50 -2.15
N THR A 39 -3.30 3.09 -3.32
CA THR A 39 -3.99 3.36 -4.58
C THR A 39 -3.97 2.12 -5.46
N PHE A 40 -4.70 2.13 -6.57
CA PHE A 40 -4.74 1.02 -7.51
C PHE A 40 -4.76 1.49 -8.96
N ARG A 41 -4.34 0.62 -9.86
CA ARG A 41 -4.46 0.78 -11.32
C ARG A 41 -4.99 -0.52 -11.91
N LEU A 42 -5.72 -0.45 -13.02
CA LEU A 42 -6.02 -1.65 -13.80
C LEU A 42 -4.70 -2.32 -14.21
N THR A 43 -4.65 -3.65 -14.16
CA THR A 43 -3.43 -4.38 -14.52
C THR A 43 -3.02 -4.05 -15.96
N GLY A 44 -1.73 -3.80 -16.16
CA GLY A 44 -1.17 -3.36 -17.44
C GLY A 44 -1.19 -1.85 -17.67
N GLN A 45 -1.86 -1.07 -16.83
CA GLN A 45 -1.74 0.39 -16.83
C GLN A 45 -0.43 0.86 -16.17
N ALA A 46 0.01 2.06 -16.53
CA ALA A 46 1.18 2.68 -15.92
C ALA A 46 1.03 2.78 -14.40
N ALA A 47 2.12 2.53 -13.67
CA ALA A 47 2.18 2.71 -12.23
C ALA A 47 1.88 4.18 -11.86
N PRO A 48 1.26 4.44 -10.70
CA PRO A 48 1.08 5.80 -10.21
C PRO A 48 2.44 6.49 -10.07
N THR A 49 2.51 7.75 -10.47
CA THR A 49 3.69 8.59 -10.25
C THR A 49 3.90 8.81 -8.75
N ALA A 50 5.17 8.87 -8.34
CA ALA A 50 5.50 9.22 -6.97
C ALA A 50 4.95 10.63 -6.65
N PRO A 51 4.28 10.81 -5.50
CA PRO A 51 3.83 12.13 -5.07
C PRO A 51 4.98 13.11 -4.87
N THR A 52 4.61 14.39 -4.91
CA THR A 52 5.44 15.44 -4.31
C THR A 52 5.51 15.23 -2.81
N LEU A 53 6.71 15.31 -2.24
CA LEU A 53 6.95 15.21 -0.80
C LEU A 53 5.99 16.13 -0.02
N GLY A 54 5.31 15.58 0.99
CA GLY A 54 4.38 16.34 1.83
C GLY A 54 2.96 16.49 1.25
N THR A 55 2.71 16.04 0.02
CA THR A 55 1.38 16.13 -0.62
C THR A 55 0.82 14.75 -0.92
N ILE A 56 -0.21 14.32 -0.18
CA ILE A 56 -0.90 13.06 -0.43
C ILE A 56 -1.69 13.17 -1.76
N PRO A 57 -1.47 12.27 -2.73
CA PRO A 57 -2.24 12.25 -3.98
C PRO A 57 -3.73 12.07 -3.72
N ALA A 58 -4.57 12.67 -4.56
CA ALA A 58 -6.03 12.57 -4.42
C ALA A 58 -6.53 11.12 -4.59
N GLU A 59 -5.82 10.29 -5.38
CA GLU A 59 -6.14 8.88 -5.56
C GLU A 59 -5.65 7.97 -4.41
N ALA A 60 -4.93 8.52 -3.43
CA ALA A 60 -4.34 7.77 -2.34
C ALA A 60 -5.28 7.78 -1.13
N VAL A 61 -5.70 6.61 -0.68
CA VAL A 61 -6.61 6.44 0.45
C VAL A 61 -5.83 5.95 1.65
N ARG A 62 -5.96 6.64 2.79
CA ARG A 62 -5.33 6.22 4.04
C ARG A 62 -5.84 4.84 4.46
N MET A 63 -4.92 3.95 4.79
CA MET A 63 -5.20 2.60 5.26
C MET A 63 -5.05 2.51 6.79
N PHE A 64 -5.77 1.57 7.39
CA PHE A 64 -5.50 1.05 8.74
C PHE A 64 -5.70 2.02 9.92
N ASP A 65 -6.66 2.96 9.86
CA ASP A 65 -6.89 3.93 10.94
C ASP A 65 -7.02 3.25 12.33
N LYS A 66 -8.10 2.51 12.57
CA LYS A 66 -8.27 1.69 13.80
C LYS A 66 -8.14 0.19 13.54
N SER A 67 -8.24 -0.22 12.27
CA SER A 67 -8.11 -1.61 11.84
C SER A 67 -6.65 -1.90 11.46
N SER A 68 -6.18 -3.12 11.69
CA SER A 68 -4.90 -3.59 11.12
C SER A 68 -5.08 -4.33 9.79
N GLN A 69 -6.28 -4.26 9.20
CA GLN A 69 -6.65 -4.94 7.95
C GLN A 69 -7.38 -3.98 7.00
N ALA A 70 -7.14 -4.18 5.70
CA ALA A 70 -7.76 -3.46 4.60
C ALA A 70 -8.09 -4.45 3.49
N GLU A 71 -9.34 -4.45 3.03
CA GLU A 71 -9.81 -5.36 1.99
C GLU A 71 -9.46 -4.82 0.60
N ILE A 72 -9.10 -5.72 -0.30
CA ILE A 72 -9.03 -5.48 -1.73
C ILE A 72 -10.34 -6.02 -2.31
N SER A 73 -11.08 -5.18 -3.02
CA SER A 73 -12.29 -5.58 -3.74
C SER A 73 -12.42 -4.77 -5.02
N SER A 74 -12.40 -5.45 -6.16
CA SER A 74 -12.50 -4.85 -7.50
C SER A 74 -13.23 -5.79 -8.45
N VAL A 75 -13.98 -5.20 -9.38
CA VAL A 75 -14.68 -5.93 -10.46
C VAL A 75 -13.72 -6.36 -11.58
N ALA A 76 -12.57 -5.71 -11.70
CA ALA A 76 -11.54 -5.96 -12.71
C ALA A 76 -10.19 -6.29 -12.05
N ASP A 77 -9.29 -6.90 -12.82
CA ASP A 77 -7.92 -7.19 -12.35
C ASP A 77 -7.15 -5.89 -12.14
N ILE A 78 -6.67 -5.69 -10.92
CA ILE A 78 -5.94 -4.50 -10.51
C ILE A 78 -4.55 -4.82 -9.96
N ASP A 79 -3.66 -3.86 -10.13
CA ASP A 79 -2.41 -3.77 -9.40
C ASP A 79 -2.60 -2.82 -8.23
N VAL A 80 -2.19 -3.25 -7.03
CA VAL A 80 -2.31 -2.46 -5.80
C VAL A 80 -0.96 -1.86 -5.45
N TYR A 81 -0.97 -0.58 -5.10
CA TYR A 81 0.21 0.17 -4.73
C TYR A 81 0.03 0.76 -3.34
N ILE A 82 1.07 0.67 -2.52
CA ILE A 82 1.10 1.27 -1.19
C ILE A 82 2.27 2.24 -1.10
N MET A 83 1.99 3.40 -0.54
CA MET A 83 2.96 4.38 -0.10
C MET A 83 2.92 4.46 1.42
N VAL A 84 4.05 4.81 2.03
CA VAL A 84 4.12 5.14 3.45
C VAL A 84 4.52 6.58 3.69
N GLN A 85 4.05 7.12 4.81
CA GLN A 85 4.46 8.38 5.40
C GLN A 85 4.94 8.11 6.83
N TYR A 86 6.11 8.62 7.21
CA TYR A 86 6.67 8.42 8.53
C TYR A 86 5.97 9.33 9.54
N ASP A 87 5.71 8.81 10.74
CA ASP A 87 5.19 9.60 11.85
C ASP A 87 6.34 10.36 12.51
N ASP A 88 6.72 11.50 11.91
CA ASP A 88 7.55 12.67 12.34
C ASP A 88 8.71 12.45 13.35
N THR A 89 9.13 11.21 13.56
CA THR A 89 10.14 10.77 14.49
C THR A 89 11.38 10.40 13.68
N LEU A 90 12.54 10.91 14.10
CA LEU A 90 13.82 10.88 13.38
C LEU A 90 14.44 9.48 13.14
N ALA A 91 13.66 8.40 13.26
CA ALA A 91 14.09 7.04 12.95
C ALA A 91 13.63 6.65 11.54
N LEU A 92 14.53 6.08 10.73
CA LEU A 92 14.17 5.39 9.49
C LEU A 92 13.24 4.22 9.83
N ARG A 93 11.92 4.39 9.64
CA ARG A 93 10.91 3.37 9.91
C ARG A 93 10.41 2.82 8.58
N ASN A 94 10.62 1.54 8.32
CA ASN A 94 10.07 0.91 7.12
C ASN A 94 8.61 0.50 7.34
N GLY A 95 7.79 0.72 6.32
CA GLY A 95 6.49 0.10 6.24
C GLY A 95 6.62 -1.40 6.05
N LYS A 96 5.67 -2.16 6.60
CA LYS A 96 5.62 -3.59 6.40
C LYS A 96 4.18 -4.07 6.36
N VAL A 97 3.84 -4.78 5.29
CA VAL A 97 2.52 -5.37 5.11
C VAL A 97 2.61 -6.82 4.71
N ARG A 98 1.57 -7.59 5.03
CA ARG A 98 1.31 -8.91 4.47
C ARG A 98 0.10 -8.81 3.55
N VAL A 99 0.18 -9.40 2.36
CA VAL A 99 -0.87 -9.39 1.34
C VAL A 99 -1.33 -10.82 1.12
N ASP A 100 -2.62 -11.05 1.32
CA ASP A 100 -3.29 -12.33 1.16
C ASP A 100 -4.26 -12.23 -0.02
N VAL A 101 -3.98 -12.92 -1.14
CA VAL A 101 -4.72 -12.82 -2.42
C VAL A 101 -5.11 -14.20 -2.97
#